data_AF-A0A1G1AC41-F1
#
_entry.id   AF-A0A1G1AC41-F1
#
_cell.length_a   1.000
_cell.length_b   1.000
_cell.length_c   1.000
_cell.angle_alpha   90.00
_cell.angle_beta   90.00
_cell.angle_gamma   90.00
#
_symmetry.space_group_name_H-M   'P 1'
#
loop_
_entity.id
_entity.type
_entity.pdbx_description
1 polymer ?
#
loop_
_entity_poly.entity_id
_entity_poly.type
_entity_poly.pdbx_seq_one_letter_code
_entity_poly.pdbx_strand_id
1 'polypeptide(L)'
;MKFRCPYCKHIIGEEPVAICPKCQKGIKIPEHFKDSVDKIKKENEKSNAKHIPKGTFLFSSGIFSLHSPALPIAIITLLALAVVYSKFSKSSYKYSPIKFNDPKAILEKAANDSLEMAKKELWVLRMAIEMFKRDCGRYPTSGEGITALINNPGELTWKGPYVTFTRPDPWKNNYQYSFTNNKMLVFSCGPDQTPDTTDDILAQEPTDKDRADYDIPLPLLSTNGTSFTP
;
A
#
# COMPACT_ATOMS: atom_id res chain seq x y z
N MET A 1 -14.52 14.19 -22.34
CA MET A 1 -14.71 14.31 -23.81
C MET A 1 -16.03 13.62 -24.17
N LYS A 2 -16.93 14.24 -24.94
CA LYS A 2 -18.23 13.64 -25.29
C LYS A 2 -18.08 12.76 -26.52
N PHE A 3 -18.49 11.50 -26.44
CA PHE A 3 -18.38 10.55 -27.55
C PHE A 3 -19.62 10.63 -28.44
N ARG A 4 -19.46 10.53 -29.77
CA ARG A 4 -20.60 10.54 -30.70
C ARG A 4 -20.72 9.19 -31.39
N CYS A 5 -21.92 8.61 -31.37
CA CYS A 5 -22.17 7.34 -32.04
C CYS A 5 -21.98 7.47 -33.57
N PRO A 6 -21.16 6.61 -34.21
CA PRO A 6 -20.93 6.66 -35.66
C PRO A 6 -22.20 6.45 -36.50
N TYR A 7 -23.19 5.73 -35.95
CA TYR A 7 -24.39 5.33 -36.70
C TYR A 7 -25.53 6.35 -36.59
N CYS A 8 -25.91 6.73 -35.36
CA CYS A 8 -27.08 7.57 -35.12
C CYS A 8 -26.73 9.00 -34.69
N LYS A 9 -25.44 9.34 -34.64
CA LYS A 9 -24.89 10.64 -34.23
C LYS A 9 -25.32 11.09 -32.82
N HIS A 10 -25.87 10.18 -32.01
CA HIS A 10 -26.23 10.44 -30.62
C HIS A 10 -24.98 10.73 -29.78
N ILE A 11 -25.06 11.73 -28.92
CA ILE A 11 -23.98 12.12 -28.03
C ILE A 11 -24.08 11.23 -26.79
N ILE A 12 -23.13 10.32 -26.67
CA ILE A 12 -22.88 9.50 -25.50
C ILE A 12 -22.14 10.39 -24.51
N GLY A 13 -22.50 10.28 -23.23
CA GLY A 13 -21.92 11.08 -22.15
C GLY A 13 -20.43 10.85 -21.95
N GLU A 14 -19.96 11.15 -20.75
CA GLU A 14 -18.53 11.17 -20.43
C GLU A 14 -17.93 9.76 -20.28
N GLU A 15 -18.78 8.74 -20.09
CA GLU A 15 -18.38 7.35 -19.93
C GLU A 15 -18.57 6.55 -21.24
N PRO A 16 -17.56 5.77 -21.68
CA PRO A 16 -17.66 4.98 -22.89
C PRO A 16 -18.62 3.79 -22.69
N VAL A 17 -19.79 3.84 -23.33
CA VAL A 17 -20.73 2.71 -23.36
C VAL A 17 -20.44 1.79 -24.55
N ALA A 18 -20.48 0.48 -24.34
CA ALA A 18 -20.22 -0.53 -25.38
C ALA A 18 -21.30 -0.53 -26.49
N ILE A 19 -22.54 -0.19 -26.13
CA ILE A 19 -23.71 -0.18 -27.01
C ILE A 19 -24.35 1.21 -26.93
N CYS A 20 -24.68 1.80 -28.07
CA CYS A 20 -25.37 3.08 -28.08
C CYS A 20 -26.81 2.93 -27.53
N PRO A 21 -27.24 3.72 -26.53
CA PRO A 21 -28.58 3.60 -25.95
C PRO A 21 -29.71 3.95 -26.93
N LYS A 22 -29.41 4.74 -27.98
CA LYS A 22 -30.40 5.17 -28.98
C LYS A 22 -30.62 4.17 -30.10
N CYS A 23 -29.54 3.58 -30.65
CA CYS A 23 -29.63 2.72 -31.83
C CYS A 23 -29.23 1.26 -31.59
N GLN A 24 -28.84 0.92 -30.36
CA GLN A 24 -28.45 -0.43 -29.93
C GLN A 24 -27.36 -1.10 -30.77
N LYS A 25 -26.60 -0.34 -31.56
CA LYS A 25 -25.44 -0.83 -32.32
C LYS A 25 -24.16 -0.69 -31.51
N GLY A 26 -23.33 -1.72 -31.52
CA GLY A 26 -21.99 -1.70 -30.94
C GLY A 26 -21.04 -0.82 -31.76
N ILE A 27 -20.21 -0.04 -31.07
CA ILE A 27 -19.23 0.84 -31.71
C ILE A 27 -18.15 -0.03 -32.38
N LYS A 28 -17.91 0.18 -33.69
CA LYS A 28 -16.79 -0.45 -34.39
C LYS A 28 -15.51 0.25 -33.99
N ILE A 29 -14.57 -0.51 -33.43
CA ILE A 29 -13.23 -0.04 -33.10
C ILE A 29 -12.50 0.26 -34.42
N PRO A 30 -11.90 1.45 -34.59
CA PRO A 30 -11.08 1.76 -35.76
C PRO A 30 -9.95 0.74 -35.95
N GLU A 31 -9.64 0.35 -37.18
CA GLU A 31 -8.70 -0.76 -37.46
C GLU A 31 -7.34 -0.59 -36.79
N HIS A 32 -6.78 0.62 -36.77
CA HIS A 32 -5.47 0.89 -36.17
C HIS A 32 -5.40 0.67 -34.65
N PHE A 33 -6.54 0.61 -33.96
CA PHE A 33 -6.58 0.30 -32.52
C PHE A 33 -6.81 -1.17 -32.22
N LYS A 34 -7.15 -1.97 -33.23
CA LYS A 34 -7.55 -3.37 -33.04
C LYS A 34 -6.39 -4.22 -32.54
N ASP A 35 -5.19 -3.99 -33.08
CA ASP A 35 -3.97 -4.72 -32.69
C ASP A 35 -3.60 -4.48 -31.22
N SER A 36 -3.75 -3.24 -30.73
CA SER A 36 -3.50 -2.89 -29.33
C SER A 36 -4.48 -3.56 -28.38
N VAL A 37 -5.77 -3.58 -28.74
CA VAL A 37 -6.81 -4.24 -27.94
C VAL A 37 -6.62 -5.76 -27.93
N ASP A 38 -6.30 -6.36 -29.08
CA ASP A 38 -6.04 -7.80 -29.20
C ASP A 38 -4.79 -8.22 -28.41
N LYS A 39 -3.77 -7.35 -28.36
CA LYS A 39 -2.57 -7.57 -27.54
C LYS A 39 -2.91 -7.56 -26.04
N ILE A 40 -3.66 -6.56 -25.57
CA ILE A 40 -4.13 -6.48 -24.17
C ILE A 40 -4.97 -7.71 -23.81
N LYS A 41 -5.87 -8.13 -24.71
CA LYS A 41 -6.71 -9.32 -24.48
C LYS A 41 -5.88 -10.59 -24.35
N LYS A 42 -4.89 -10.80 -25.23
CA LYS A 42 -3.97 -11.93 -25.15
C LYS A 42 -3.10 -11.90 -23.89
N GLU A 43 -2.67 -10.72 -23.44
CA GLU A 43 -1.91 -10.58 -22.19
C GLU A 43 -2.76 -10.92 -20.96
N ASN A 44 -4.02 -10.48 -20.94
CA ASN A 44 -4.98 -10.83 -19.89
C ASN A 44 -5.35 -12.32 -19.91
N GLU A 45 -5.53 -12.94 -21.08
CA GLU A 45 -5.75 -14.38 -21.19
C GLU A 45 -4.52 -15.18 -20.70
N LYS A 46 -3.30 -14.69 -20.98
CA LYS A 46 -2.06 -15.31 -20.48
C LYS A 46 -1.90 -15.14 -18.96
N SER A 47 -2.26 -14.00 -18.38
CA SER A 47 -2.20 -13.81 -16.92
C SER A 47 -3.26 -14.63 -16.20
N ASN A 48 -4.48 -14.73 -16.74
CA ASN A 48 -5.53 -15.59 -16.20
C ASN A 48 -5.20 -17.09 -16.34
N ALA A 49 -4.59 -17.49 -17.47
CA ALA A 49 -4.15 -18.87 -17.68
C ALA A 49 -2.95 -19.29 -16.80
N LYS A 50 -2.21 -18.33 -16.22
CA LYS A 50 -1.15 -18.61 -15.23
C LYS A 50 -1.69 -18.86 -13.82
N HIS A 51 -2.91 -18.41 -13.51
CA HIS A 51 -3.57 -18.65 -12.21
C HIS A 51 -4.34 -19.98 -12.14
N ILE A 52 -4.43 -20.72 -13.25
CA ILE A 52 -4.93 -22.10 -13.26
C ILE A 52 -3.71 -23.03 -13.11
N PRO A 53 -3.56 -23.79 -12.01
CA PRO A 53 -2.46 -24.74 -11.89
C PRO A 53 -2.63 -25.81 -12.98
N LYS A 54 -1.87 -25.70 -14.07
CA LYS A 54 -1.71 -26.76 -15.07
C LYS A 54 -0.82 -27.84 -14.47
N GLY A 55 -1.34 -28.54 -13.47
CA GLY A 55 -0.73 -29.72 -12.88
C GLY A 55 -0.95 -30.94 -13.77
N THR A 56 -0.44 -30.93 -15.00
CA THR A 56 -0.16 -32.19 -15.71
C THR A 56 1.18 -32.68 -15.21
N PHE A 57 1.17 -33.33 -14.05
CA PHE A 57 2.26 -34.21 -13.64
C PHE A 57 2.23 -35.42 -14.59
N LEU A 58 3.09 -35.41 -15.62
CA LEU A 58 3.44 -36.62 -16.33
C LEU A 58 4.22 -37.51 -15.36
N PHE A 59 3.51 -38.38 -14.65
CA PHE A 59 4.11 -39.57 -14.07
C PHE A 59 4.47 -40.50 -15.23
N SER A 60 5.66 -40.29 -15.77
CA SER A 60 6.36 -41.29 -16.57
C SER A 60 6.45 -42.56 -15.72
N SER A 61 5.77 -43.62 -16.14
CA SER A 61 5.78 -44.93 -15.51
C SER A 61 7.15 -45.58 -15.66
N GLY A 62 8.09 -45.14 -14.83
CA GLY A 62 9.31 -45.87 -14.49
C GLY A 62 9.00 -46.79 -13.32
N ILE A 63 8.82 -48.08 -13.61
CA ILE A 63 8.73 -49.14 -12.61
C ILE A 63 10.08 -49.19 -11.89
N PHE A 64 10.21 -48.49 -10.76
CA PHE A 64 11.35 -48.65 -9.86
C PHE A 64 11.08 -49.84 -8.95
N SER A 65 11.88 -50.90 -9.14
CA SER A 65 11.88 -52.13 -8.35
C SER A 65 11.77 -51.87 -6.85
N LEU A 66 10.72 -52.44 -6.25
CA LEU A 66 10.44 -52.48 -4.82
C LEU A 66 11.45 -53.40 -4.09
N HIS A 67 12.51 -52.85 -3.51
CA HIS A 67 13.13 -53.40 -2.29
C HIS A 67 14.09 -52.41 -1.61
N SER A 68 13.60 -51.48 -0.77
CA SER A 68 14.44 -50.69 0.18
C SER A 68 13.57 -49.99 1.25
N PRO A 69 14.00 -49.90 2.53
CA PRO A 69 13.22 -49.39 3.68
C PRO A 69 12.83 -47.89 3.64
N ALA A 70 13.04 -47.20 2.52
CA ALA A 70 12.70 -45.79 2.32
C ALA A 70 11.21 -45.53 1.97
N LEU A 71 10.43 -46.58 1.67
CA LEU A 71 9.02 -46.49 1.28
C LEU A 71 8.06 -45.92 2.34
N PRO A 72 8.10 -46.33 3.64
CA PRO A 72 7.17 -45.79 4.63
C PRO A 72 7.44 -44.30 4.92
N ILE A 73 8.71 -43.87 4.87
CA ILE A 73 9.10 -42.48 5.14
C ILE A 73 8.58 -41.55 4.03
N ALA A 74 8.68 -41.97 2.77
CA ALA A 74 8.14 -41.21 1.65
C ALA A 74 6.61 -41.08 1.73
N ILE A 75 5.90 -42.12 2.16
CA ILE A 75 4.44 -42.07 2.33
C ILE A 75 4.05 -41.12 3.48
N ILE A 76 4.74 -41.20 4.62
CA ILE A 76 4.46 -40.36 5.79
C ILE A 76 4.71 -38.87 5.48
N THR A 77 5.80 -38.55 4.79
CA THR A 77 6.11 -37.16 4.40
C THR A 77 5.09 -36.60 3.41
N LEU A 78 4.61 -37.40 2.47
CA LEU A 78 3.57 -37.03 1.51
C LEU A 78 2.22 -36.80 2.20
N LEU A 79 1.85 -37.67 3.15
CA LEU A 79 0.64 -37.51 3.97
C LEU A 79 0.73 -36.26 4.86
N ALA A 80 1.88 -35.99 5.48
CA ALA A 80 2.08 -34.80 6.30
C ALA A 80 1.95 -33.50 5.48
N LEU A 81 2.55 -33.46 4.27
CA LEU A 81 2.42 -32.33 3.36
C LEU A 81 0.98 -32.15 2.86
N ALA A 82 0.25 -33.23 2.60
CA ALA A 82 -1.17 -33.15 2.24
C ALA A 82 -2.03 -32.56 3.38
N VAL A 83 -1.74 -32.89 4.64
CA VAL A 83 -2.42 -32.30 5.80
C VAL A 83 -2.11 -30.81 5.93
N VAL A 84 -0.84 -30.40 5.78
CA VAL A 84 -0.43 -28.98 5.79
C VAL A 84 -1.10 -28.21 4.65
N TYR A 85 -1.14 -28.79 3.44
CA TYR A 85 -1.79 -28.19 2.28
C TYR A 85 -3.31 -28.05 2.48
N SER A 86 -3.96 -29.02 3.12
CA SER A 86 -5.39 -28.96 3.44
C SER A 86 -5.74 -27.87 4.46
N LYS A 87 -4.82 -27.57 5.38
CA LYS A 87 -4.94 -26.46 6.34
C LYS A 87 -4.70 -25.11 5.66
N PHE A 88 -3.75 -25.04 4.72
CA PHE A 88 -3.44 -23.81 3.98
C PHE A 88 -4.54 -23.46 2.95
N SER A 89 -5.10 -24.45 2.26
CA SER A 89 -6.12 -24.25 1.22
C SER A 89 -7.46 -23.70 1.75
N LYS A 90 -7.77 -23.90 3.04
CA LYS A 90 -8.99 -23.35 3.66
C LYS A 90 -8.82 -21.90 4.14
N SER A 91 -7.62 -21.34 4.06
CA SER A 91 -7.42 -19.88 4.19
C SER A 91 -7.80 -19.19 2.87
N SER A 92 -9.04 -19.42 2.44
CA SER A 92 -9.67 -18.60 1.42
C SER A 92 -9.95 -17.24 2.07
N TYR A 93 -9.02 -16.33 1.86
CA TYR A 93 -9.16 -14.89 1.93
C TYR A 93 -10.59 -14.49 1.54
N LYS A 94 -11.39 -14.06 2.52
CA LYS A 94 -12.74 -13.54 2.28
C LYS A 94 -12.58 -12.17 1.62
N TYR A 95 -12.40 -12.15 0.30
CA TYR A 95 -12.48 -10.92 -0.47
C TYR A 95 -13.95 -10.72 -0.86
N SER A 96 -14.66 -9.88 -0.09
CA SER A 96 -16.00 -9.44 -0.45
C SER A 96 -15.90 -8.42 -1.59
N PRO A 97 -16.52 -8.64 -2.76
CA PRO A 97 -16.52 -7.63 -3.82
C PRO A 97 -17.29 -6.40 -3.32
N ILE A 98 -16.64 -5.24 -3.33
CA ILE A 98 -17.27 -3.95 -3.04
C ILE A 98 -18.42 -3.78 -4.04
N LYS A 99 -19.65 -3.58 -3.53
CA LYS A 99 -20.82 -3.31 -4.37
C LYS A 99 -20.64 -1.94 -5.02
N PHE A 100 -20.14 -1.92 -6.25
CA PHE A 100 -19.71 -0.72 -6.99
C PHE A 100 -20.85 0.24 -7.40
N ASN A 101 -22.11 -0.05 -7.01
CA ASN A 101 -23.28 0.73 -7.46
C ASN A 101 -23.74 1.82 -6.47
N ASP A 102 -23.14 1.93 -5.27
CA ASP A 102 -23.52 2.92 -4.27
C ASP A 102 -22.51 4.09 -4.26
N PRO A 103 -22.85 5.30 -4.76
CA PRO A 103 -21.91 6.42 -4.86
C PRO A 103 -21.34 6.86 -3.52
N LYS A 104 -22.10 6.71 -2.43
CA LYS A 104 -21.64 6.99 -1.06
C LYS A 104 -20.50 6.05 -0.62
N ALA A 105 -20.58 4.77 -0.96
CA ALA A 105 -19.57 3.78 -0.58
C ALA A 105 -18.23 4.03 -1.30
N ILE A 106 -18.28 4.55 -2.54
CA ILE A 106 -17.10 4.94 -3.29
C ILE A 106 -16.39 6.12 -2.61
N LEU A 107 -17.15 7.13 -2.20
CA LEU A 107 -16.61 8.31 -1.51
C LEU A 107 -16.00 7.93 -0.15
N GLU A 108 -16.69 7.10 0.62
CA GLU A 108 -16.20 6.60 1.92
C GLU A 108 -14.92 5.78 1.75
N LYS A 109 -14.87 4.89 0.74
CA LYS A 109 -13.67 4.13 0.44
C LYS A 109 -12.52 5.05 0.02
N ALA A 110 -12.76 6.02 -0.86
CA ALA A 110 -11.72 6.95 -1.29
C ALA A 110 -11.18 7.80 -0.13
N ALA A 111 -12.04 8.21 0.81
CA ALA A 111 -11.62 8.90 2.03
C ALA A 111 -10.75 8.00 2.92
N ASN A 112 -11.13 6.74 3.10
CA ASN A 112 -10.34 5.76 3.87
C ASN A 112 -8.99 5.46 3.20
N ASP A 113 -8.98 5.25 1.88
CA ASP A 113 -7.76 5.02 1.10
C ASP A 113 -6.79 6.21 1.26
N SER A 114 -7.31 7.44 1.21
CA SER A 114 -6.53 8.67 1.42
C SER A 114 -5.95 8.71 2.83
N LEU A 115 -6.76 8.46 3.85
CA LEU A 115 -6.33 8.42 5.24
C LEU A 115 -5.23 7.37 5.47
N GLU A 116 -5.36 6.18 4.88
CA GLU A 116 -4.33 5.14 4.96
C GLU A 116 -3.02 5.55 4.28
N MET A 117 -3.09 6.20 3.12
CA MET A 117 -1.91 6.73 2.43
C MET A 117 -1.20 7.77 3.29
N ALA A 118 -1.95 8.74 3.83
CA ALA A 118 -1.40 9.77 4.70
C ALA A 118 -0.67 9.18 5.91
N LYS A 119 -1.26 8.18 6.57
CA LYS A 119 -0.63 7.48 7.71
C LYS A 119 0.69 6.80 7.34
N LYS A 120 0.75 6.15 6.18
CA LYS A 120 1.98 5.48 5.71
C LYS A 120 3.07 6.50 5.44
N GLU A 121 2.74 7.60 4.77
CA GLU A 121 3.72 8.65 4.47
C GLU A 121 4.20 9.37 5.74
N LEU A 122 3.30 9.66 6.70
CA LEU A 122 3.65 10.18 8.02
C LEU A 122 4.60 9.25 8.78
N TRP A 123 4.38 7.93 8.71
CA TRP A 123 5.25 6.95 9.35
C TRP A 123 6.66 6.97 8.74
N VAL A 124 6.78 7.05 7.40
CA VAL A 124 8.07 7.19 6.72
C VAL A 124 8.80 8.47 7.12
N LEU A 125 8.09 9.60 7.15
CA LEU A 125 8.67 10.88 7.59
C LEU A 125 9.15 10.83 9.04
N ARG A 126 8.36 10.22 9.93
CA ARG A 126 8.76 10.01 11.33
C ARG A 126 10.04 9.19 11.43
N MET A 127 10.14 8.08 10.70
CA MET A 127 11.33 7.25 10.68
C MET A 127 12.55 8.00 10.15
N ALA A 128 12.40 8.78 9.08
CA ALA A 128 13.47 9.62 8.56
C ALA A 128 13.98 10.65 9.60
N ILE A 129 13.09 11.24 10.39
CA ILE A 129 13.45 12.16 11.48
C ILE A 129 14.18 11.45 12.61
N GLU A 130 13.77 10.24 12.98
CA GLU A 130 14.51 9.41 13.94
C GLU A 130 15.90 9.03 13.40
N MET A 131 16.04 8.80 12.09
CA MET A 131 17.35 8.57 11.47
C MET A 131 18.25 9.81 11.52
N PHE A 132 17.69 10.99 11.22
CA PHE A 132 18.38 12.26 11.38
C PHE A 132 18.90 12.43 12.82
N LYS A 133 18.05 12.16 13.82
CA LYS A 133 18.48 12.22 15.23
C LYS A 133 19.58 11.21 15.56
N ARG A 134 19.53 10.00 15.00
CA ARG A 134 20.56 8.98 15.24
C ARG A 134 21.93 9.45 14.75
N ASP A 135 21.98 10.07 13.58
CA ASP A 135 23.25 10.50 12.97
C ASP A 135 23.73 11.85 13.49
N CYS A 136 22.82 12.84 13.60
CA CYS A 136 23.13 14.20 14.01
C CYS A 136 23.06 14.42 15.54
N GLY A 137 22.49 13.47 16.29
CA GLY A 137 22.33 13.56 17.75
C GLY A 137 21.20 14.49 18.21
N ARG A 138 20.49 15.16 17.28
CA ARG A 138 19.40 16.09 17.57
C ARG A 138 18.25 15.93 16.59
N TYR A 139 17.04 16.34 16.97
CA TYR A 139 15.95 16.50 16.01
C TYR A 139 16.14 17.79 15.19
N PRO A 140 15.56 17.88 13.98
CA PRO A 140 15.46 19.13 13.24
C PRO A 140 14.74 20.21 14.06
N THR A 141 15.09 21.47 13.89
CA THR A 141 14.35 22.57 14.52
C THR A 141 13.09 22.90 13.73
N SER A 142 12.12 23.61 14.32
CA SER A 142 10.90 24.04 13.60
C SER A 142 11.20 24.95 12.40
N GLY A 143 12.36 25.63 12.38
CA GLY A 143 12.80 26.45 11.23
C GLY A 143 13.39 25.63 10.09
N GLU A 144 14.08 24.53 10.39
CA GLU A 144 14.63 23.60 9.39
C GLU A 144 13.53 22.64 8.87
N GLY A 145 12.68 22.16 9.78
CA GLY A 145 11.53 21.32 9.50
C GLY A 145 11.86 20.04 8.73
N ILE A 146 10.92 19.63 7.87
CA ILE A 146 11.04 18.43 7.03
C ILE A 146 12.13 18.61 5.95
N THR A 147 12.49 19.86 5.62
CA THR A 147 13.49 20.12 4.56
C THR A 147 14.89 19.65 4.93
N ALA A 148 15.20 19.57 6.23
CA ALA A 148 16.45 19.00 6.76
C ALA A 148 16.65 17.51 6.43
N LEU A 149 15.57 16.81 6.07
CA LEU A 149 15.62 15.40 5.68
C LEU A 149 16.10 15.22 4.25
N ILE A 150 15.94 16.24 3.40
CA ILE A 150 16.31 16.21 1.98
C ILE A 150 17.65 16.91 1.78
N ASN A 151 17.79 18.11 2.34
CA ASN A 151 18.97 18.94 2.21
C ASN A 151 19.71 19.03 3.53
N ASN A 152 21.04 18.93 3.48
CA ASN A 152 21.85 19.08 4.68
C ASN A 152 21.66 20.51 5.28
N PRO A 153 21.21 20.64 6.54
CA PRO A 153 21.06 21.94 7.20
C PRO A 153 22.39 22.61 7.62
N GLY A 154 23.54 22.01 7.27
CA GLY A 154 24.88 22.47 7.68
C GLY A 154 25.52 21.60 8.75
N GLU A 155 25.00 20.39 8.96
CA GLU A 155 25.51 19.44 9.95
C GLU A 155 26.61 18.55 9.34
N LEU A 156 27.73 18.45 10.05
CA LEU A 156 28.90 17.65 9.62
C LEU A 156 28.66 16.14 9.73
N THR A 157 27.81 15.73 10.66
CA THR A 157 27.47 14.33 10.93
C THR A 157 26.30 13.82 10.08
N TRP A 158 25.73 14.68 9.22
CA TRP A 158 24.64 14.32 8.32
C TRP A 158 25.11 13.31 7.27
N LYS A 159 24.45 12.15 7.19
CA LYS A 159 24.89 11.02 6.35
C LYS A 159 24.19 10.90 5.00
N GLY A 160 23.24 11.77 4.70
CA GLY A 160 22.57 11.78 3.42
C GLY A 160 21.10 12.16 3.52
N PRO A 161 20.45 12.28 2.35
CA PRO A 161 19.01 12.51 2.31
C PRO A 161 18.30 11.30 2.90
N TYR A 162 17.62 11.50 4.01
CA TYR A 162 16.79 10.48 4.67
C TYR A 162 15.49 10.23 3.89
N VAL A 163 15.09 11.21 3.07
CA VAL A 163 13.95 11.14 2.15
C VAL A 163 14.40 11.71 0.81
N THR A 164 14.03 11.05 -0.28
CA THR A 164 14.39 11.51 -1.64
C THR A 164 13.62 12.78 -2.03
N PHE A 165 12.32 12.81 -1.72
CA PHE A 165 11.45 13.97 -1.95
C PHE A 165 10.23 13.85 -1.04
N THR A 166 9.70 14.99 -0.61
CA THR A 166 8.43 15.05 0.13
C THR A 166 7.30 15.22 -0.87
N ARG A 167 6.35 14.29 -0.88
CA ARG A 167 5.08 14.47 -1.56
C ARG A 167 4.13 15.25 -0.66
N PRO A 168 3.22 16.06 -1.23
CA PRO A 168 2.09 16.56 -0.48
C PRO A 168 1.19 15.39 -0.11
N ASP A 169 0.40 15.59 0.95
CA ASP A 169 -0.58 14.63 1.41
C ASP A 169 -1.70 14.40 0.35
N PRO A 170 -2.60 13.43 0.56
CA PRO A 170 -3.70 13.15 -0.37
C PRO A 170 -4.65 14.34 -0.62
N TRP A 171 -4.67 15.31 0.28
CA TRP A 171 -5.46 16.55 0.18
C TRP A 171 -4.67 17.73 -0.40
N LYS A 172 -3.45 17.46 -0.88
CA LYS A 172 -2.50 18.40 -1.52
C LYS A 172 -1.89 19.42 -0.56
N ASN A 173 -1.92 19.14 0.74
CA ASN A 173 -1.27 19.95 1.76
C ASN A 173 0.14 19.41 2.04
N ASN A 174 1.05 20.29 2.44
CA ASN A 174 2.35 19.86 2.91
C ASN A 174 2.24 19.30 4.33
N TYR A 175 3.02 18.27 4.63
CA TYR A 175 3.17 17.77 5.99
C TYR A 175 3.76 18.83 6.91
N GLN A 176 3.24 18.88 8.13
CA GLN A 176 3.68 19.82 9.15
C GLN A 176 4.58 19.13 10.16
N TYR A 177 5.55 19.90 10.65
CA TYR A 177 6.51 19.47 11.65
C TYR A 177 6.55 20.49 12.79
N SER A 178 6.46 20.00 14.02
CA SER A 178 6.65 20.80 15.22
C SER A 178 7.51 20.06 16.23
N PHE A 179 8.49 20.76 16.78
CA PHE A 179 9.29 20.26 17.90
C PHE A 179 9.11 21.19 19.10
N THR A 180 8.28 20.77 20.05
CA THR A 180 7.93 21.56 21.26
C THR A 180 8.04 20.68 22.50
N ASN A 181 8.58 21.21 23.61
CA ASN A 181 8.69 20.49 24.88
C ASN A 181 9.36 19.12 24.77
N ASN A 182 10.44 19.02 23.98
CA ASN A 182 11.14 17.76 23.71
C ASN A 182 10.29 16.67 23.04
N LYS A 183 9.12 17.03 22.49
CA LYS A 183 8.25 16.13 21.72
C LYS A 183 8.28 16.54 20.26
N MET A 184 8.57 15.56 19.42
CA MET A 184 8.51 15.69 17.97
C MET A 184 7.13 15.28 17.48
N LEU A 185 6.46 16.19 16.79
CA LEU A 185 5.14 16.00 16.20
C LEU A 185 5.24 16.19 14.68
N VAL A 186 4.77 15.20 13.94
CA VAL A 186 4.63 15.24 12.48
C VAL A 186 3.18 14.91 12.19
N PHE A 187 2.50 15.79 11.45
CA PHE A 187 1.07 15.63 11.17
C PHE A 187 0.70 16.16 9.78
N SER A 188 -0.47 15.75 9.32
CA SER A 188 -1.16 16.32 8.15
C SER A 188 -2.41 17.02 8.64
N CYS A 189 -2.71 18.19 8.06
CA CYS A 189 -3.91 18.98 8.34
C CYS A 189 -5.20 18.34 7.80
N GLY A 190 -5.15 17.10 7.32
CA GLY A 190 -6.33 16.40 6.86
C GLY A 190 -7.07 17.07 5.68
N PRO A 191 -8.35 16.74 5.50
CA PRO A 191 -9.20 17.32 4.48
C PRO A 191 -9.49 18.82 4.63
N ASP A 192 -9.50 19.35 5.86
CA ASP A 192 -9.93 20.73 6.12
C ASP A 192 -8.82 21.78 5.88
N GLN A 193 -7.57 21.33 5.75
CA GLN A 193 -6.38 22.14 5.51
C GLN A 193 -6.02 23.10 6.66
N THR A 194 -6.69 23.00 7.80
CA THR A 194 -6.51 23.87 8.96
C THR A 194 -5.79 23.12 10.08
N PRO A 195 -4.56 23.54 10.45
CA PRO A 195 -3.82 22.87 11.52
C PRO A 195 -4.51 23.06 12.88
N ASP A 196 -4.31 22.10 13.78
CA ASP A 196 -4.87 22.05 15.13
C ASP A 196 -6.39 21.77 15.16
N THR A 197 -6.87 20.99 14.20
CA THR A 197 -8.28 20.58 14.09
C THR A 197 -8.45 19.08 14.40
N THR A 198 -9.68 18.62 14.60
CA THR A 198 -9.98 17.24 15.06
C THR A 198 -9.67 16.17 14.00
N ASP A 199 -9.55 16.57 12.74
CA ASP A 199 -9.21 15.73 11.58
C ASP A 199 -7.70 15.61 11.33
N ASP A 200 -6.87 16.31 12.11
CA ASP A 200 -5.42 16.22 12.03
C ASP A 200 -4.94 14.77 12.23
N ILE A 201 -4.14 14.30 11.28
CA ILE A 201 -3.59 12.95 11.32
C ILE A 201 -2.17 13.03 11.86
N LEU A 202 -1.99 12.57 13.09
CA LEU A 202 -0.69 12.47 13.75
C LEU A 202 0.06 11.20 13.32
N ALA A 203 1.37 11.32 13.12
CA ALA A 203 2.24 10.15 12.96
C ALA A 203 2.22 9.31 14.25
N GLN A 204 1.77 8.05 14.14
CA GLN A 204 1.72 7.13 15.27
C GLN A 204 3.11 6.96 15.88
N GLU A 205 3.18 6.92 17.22
CA GLU A 205 4.41 6.49 17.87
C GLU A 205 4.64 5.01 17.55
N PRO A 206 5.87 4.61 17.19
CA PRO A 206 6.17 3.20 16.96
C PRO A 206 5.85 2.43 18.24
N THR A 207 5.08 1.34 18.10
CA THR A 207 4.76 0.48 19.24
C THR A 207 6.00 -0.30 19.67
N ASP A 208 6.00 -0.88 20.87
CA ASP A 208 7.15 -1.64 21.38
C ASP A 208 7.55 -2.81 20.46
N LYS A 209 6.59 -3.36 19.71
CA LYS A 209 6.85 -4.38 18.68
C LYS A 209 7.56 -3.80 17.46
N ASP A 210 7.16 -2.61 17.02
CA ASP A 210 7.78 -1.92 15.89
C ASP A 210 9.20 -1.43 16.24
N ARG A 211 9.44 -1.06 17.51
CA ARG A 211 10.76 -0.63 17.98
C ARG A 211 11.81 -1.74 17.97
N ALA A 212 11.41 -2.98 18.20
CA ALA A 212 12.32 -4.14 18.21
C ALA A 212 12.82 -4.52 16.81
N ASP A 213 12.08 -4.19 15.76
CA ASP A 213 12.40 -4.54 14.36
C ASP A 213 13.30 -3.50 13.67
N TYR A 214 13.37 -2.28 14.22
CA TYR A 214 14.08 -1.13 13.62
C TYR A 214 15.33 -0.66 14.38
N ASP A 215 15.82 -1.40 15.40
CA ASP A 215 16.96 -1.01 16.24
C ASP A 215 16.92 0.46 16.69
N ILE A 216 15.73 0.95 17.04
CA ILE A 216 15.53 2.32 17.50
C ILE A 216 15.78 2.33 19.02
N PRO A 217 16.82 3.02 19.53
CA PRO A 217 17.08 3.08 20.95
C PRO A 217 15.86 3.65 21.68
N LEU A 218 15.44 2.97 22.74
CA LEU A 218 14.35 3.45 23.61
C LEU A 218 14.70 4.87 24.10
N PRO A 219 13.76 5.83 24.07
CA PRO A 219 13.95 7.07 24.79
C PRO A 219 14.13 6.72 26.26
N LEU A 220 15.23 7.17 26.87
CA LEU A 220 15.44 7.04 28.30
C LEU A 220 14.26 7.75 28.99
N LEU A 221 13.32 6.97 29.52
CA LEU A 221 12.26 7.48 30.37
C LEU A 221 12.94 8.18 31.54
N SER A 222 12.93 9.51 31.51
CA SER A 222 13.24 10.33 32.68
C SER A 222 12.13 10.05 33.68
N THR A 223 12.43 9.17 34.63
CA THR A 223 11.60 8.88 35.79
C THR A 223 11.63 10.11 36.71
N ASN A 224 11.00 11.20 36.30
CA ASN A 224 10.70 12.29 37.21
C ASN A 224 9.43 11.90 37.96
N GLY A 225 9.64 11.18 39.07
CA GLY A 225 8.61 10.93 40.07
C GLY A 225 8.19 12.24 40.71
N THR A 226 7.10 12.82 40.24
CA THR A 226 6.30 13.75 41.03
C THR A 226 5.35 12.93 41.89
N SER A 227 5.76 12.71 43.13
CA SER A 227 4.91 12.25 44.22
C SER A 227 3.75 13.22 44.42
N PHE A 228 2.55 12.79 44.04
CA PHE A 228 1.32 13.35 44.61
C PHE A 228 1.20 12.83 46.04
N THR A 229 1.31 13.72 47.02
CA THR A 229 0.75 13.51 48.36
C THR A 229 -0.45 14.46 48.52
N PRO A 230 -1.52 14.01 49.21
CA PRO A 230 -2.77 14.76 49.34
C PRO A 230 -2.64 16.06 50.14
#